data_AF-A0A7S2CL48-F1
#
_entry.id   AF-A0A7S2CL48-F1
#
_cell.length_a   1.000
_cell.length_b   1.000
_cell.length_c   1.000
_cell.angle_alpha   90.00
_cell.angle_beta   90.00
_cell.angle_gamma   90.00
#
_symmetry.space_group_name_H-M   'P 1'
#
loop_
_entity.id
_entity.type
_entity.pdbx_description
1 polymer ?
#
loop_
_entity_poly.entity_id
_entity_poly.type
_entity_poly.pdbx_seq_one_letter_code
_entity_poly.pdbx_strand_id
1 'polypeptide(L)'
;LKPCVDALIVIANDKLLDILPEAVPLNDALTCADDILRQGVVGISDIIVNPGLINVDFSDVRSVMSNAGTALMGIGSGNGPDRARLAAQRAVASPLLECDLVAATGAVFNIVGGPDMTLGEITAASEIIEAAMDPEANII
;
A
#
# COMPACT_ATOMS: atom_id res chain seq x y z
N LEU A 1 5.97 21.29 7.25
CA LEU A 1 5.16 20.34 6.45
C LEU A 1 4.18 19.58 7.33
N LYS A 2 4.62 18.83 8.36
CA LYS A 2 3.73 18.09 9.30
C LYS A 2 2.52 18.87 9.88
N PRO A 3 2.59 20.16 10.26
CA PRO A 3 1.43 20.87 10.83
C PRO A 3 0.41 21.38 9.79
N CYS A 4 0.63 21.14 8.49
CA CYS A 4 -0.21 21.68 7.41
C CYS A 4 -0.83 20.59 6.52
N VAL A 5 -0.69 19.31 6.89
CA VAL A 5 -1.17 18.17 6.09
C VAL A 5 -1.89 17.17 7.00
N ASP A 6 -2.96 16.57 6.50
CA ASP A 6 -3.74 15.56 7.24
C ASP A 6 -3.00 14.21 7.32
N ALA A 7 -2.27 13.85 6.26
CA ALA A 7 -1.39 12.69 6.18
C ALA A 7 -0.08 13.04 5.45
N LEU A 8 1.05 12.58 5.98
CA LEU A 8 2.35 12.69 5.33
C LEU A 8 2.86 11.29 4.95
N ILE A 9 2.92 11.01 3.65
CA ILE A 9 3.57 9.81 3.12
C ILE A 9 5.07 10.10 3.03
N VAL A 10 5.87 9.32 3.73
CA VAL A 10 7.34 9.42 3.70
C VAL A 10 7.89 8.23 2.92
N ILE A 11 8.63 8.51 1.85
CA ILE A 11 9.34 7.49 1.08
C ILE A 11 10.83 7.62 1.39
N ALA A 12 11.38 6.58 2.00
CA ALA A 12 12.80 6.52 2.31
C ALA A 12 13.58 6.08 1.07
N ASN A 13 14.21 7.02 0.37
CA ASN A 13 15.02 6.73 -0.82
C ASN A 13 16.16 5.74 -0.53
N ASP A 14 16.69 5.72 0.70
CA ASP A 14 17.72 4.76 1.11
C ASP A 14 17.21 3.31 1.02
N LYS A 15 15.91 3.08 1.19
CA LYS A 15 15.26 1.76 1.06
C LYS A 15 15.10 1.32 -0.39
N LEU A 16 15.20 2.24 -1.35
CA LEU A 16 15.23 1.87 -2.76
C LEU A 16 16.48 1.03 -3.07
N LEU A 17 17.56 1.23 -2.32
CA LEU A 17 18.79 0.44 -2.46
C LEU A 17 18.62 -1.02 -2.00
N ASP A 18 17.67 -1.29 -1.10
CA ASP A 18 17.37 -2.65 -0.62
C ASP A 18 16.55 -3.46 -1.65
N ILE A 19 15.83 -2.77 -2.55
CA ILE A 19 15.00 -3.37 -3.61
C ILE A 19 15.64 -3.33 -4.99
N LEU A 20 16.60 -2.43 -5.23
CA LEU A 20 17.27 -2.27 -6.52
C LEU A 20 18.65 -2.97 -6.54
N PRO A 21 19.03 -3.61 -7.65
CA PRO A 21 20.40 -4.10 -7.82
C PRO A 21 21.45 -2.99 -7.73
N GLU A 22 22.61 -3.29 -7.15
CA GLU A 22 23.72 -2.34 -6.92
C GLU A 22 24.25 -1.68 -8.22
N ALA A 23 24.01 -2.31 -9.38
CA ALA A 23 24.40 -1.82 -10.70
C ALA A 23 23.35 -0.95 -11.41
N VAL A 24 22.24 -0.60 -10.76
CA VAL A 24 21.18 0.22 -11.38
C VAL A 24 21.67 1.66 -11.59
N PRO A 25 21.54 2.23 -12.81
CA PRO A 25 21.81 3.64 -13.06
C PRO A 25 20.99 4.57 -12.16
N LEU A 26 21.56 5.68 -11.70
CA LEU A 26 20.87 6.65 -10.85
C LEU A 26 19.52 7.10 -11.44
N ASN A 27 19.45 7.28 -12.76
CA ASN A 27 18.22 7.71 -13.43
C ASN A 27 17.10 6.66 -13.33
N ASP A 28 17.46 5.38 -13.39
CA ASP A 28 16.51 4.27 -13.26
C ASP A 28 16.06 4.11 -11.79
N ALA A 29 16.97 4.35 -10.83
CA ALA A 29 16.63 4.37 -9.41
C ALA A 29 15.65 5.51 -9.05
N LEU A 30 15.85 6.70 -9.62
CA LEU A 30 14.92 7.82 -9.47
C LEU A 30 13.58 7.53 -10.14
N THR A 31 13.59 6.90 -11.31
CA THR A 31 12.36 6.46 -11.98
C THR A 31 11.58 5.47 -11.11
N CYS A 32 12.26 4.57 -10.39
CA CYS A 32 11.63 3.67 -9.43
C CYS A 32 10.99 4.42 -8.25
N ALA A 33 11.67 5.45 -7.71
CA ALA A 33 11.12 6.32 -6.67
C ALA A 33 9.85 7.05 -7.14
N ASP A 34 9.89 7.58 -8.37
CA ASP A 34 8.76 8.26 -9.01
C ASP A 34 7.60 7.29 -9.24
N ASP A 35 7.89 6.03 -9.58
CA ASP A 35 6.89 4.96 -9.72
C ASP A 35 6.20 4.65 -8.38
N ILE A 36 6.94 4.58 -7.27
CA ILE A 36 6.37 4.37 -5.92
C ILE A 36 5.51 5.57 -5.52
N LEU A 37 5.98 6.80 -5.75
CA LEU A 37 5.19 8.02 -5.53
C LEU A 37 3.91 7.99 -6.36
N ARG A 38 4.01 7.64 -7.65
CA ARG A 38 2.85 7.52 -8.54
C ARG A 38 1.89 6.47 -8.01
N GLN A 39 2.36 5.30 -7.59
CA GLN A 39 1.52 4.24 -7.05
C GLN A 39 0.80 4.67 -5.78
N GLY A 40 1.44 5.46 -4.92
CA GLY A 40 0.77 6.00 -3.73
C GLY A 40 -0.33 7.00 -4.06
N VAL A 41 -0.08 7.93 -4.98
CA VAL A 41 -1.07 8.92 -5.42
C VAL A 41 -2.21 8.26 -6.19
N VAL A 42 -1.90 7.35 -7.12
CA VAL A 42 -2.87 6.59 -7.89
C VAL A 42 -3.68 5.68 -6.98
N GLY A 43 -3.07 5.02 -5.99
CA GLY A 43 -3.77 4.15 -5.06
C GLY A 43 -4.88 4.87 -4.29
N ILE A 44 -4.62 6.08 -3.80
CA ILE A 44 -5.63 6.90 -3.11
C ILE A 44 -6.63 7.49 -4.12
N SER A 45 -6.15 7.94 -5.29
CA SER A 45 -7.00 8.56 -6.30
C SER A 45 -7.95 7.57 -6.97
N ASP A 46 -7.53 6.33 -7.19
CA ASP A 46 -8.34 5.27 -7.82
C ASP A 46 -9.50 4.85 -6.91
N ILE A 47 -9.32 4.84 -5.58
CA ILE A 47 -10.42 4.62 -4.64
C ILE A 47 -11.52 5.68 -4.82
N ILE A 48 -11.15 6.91 -5.23
CA ILE A 48 -12.09 8.02 -5.43
C ILE A 48 -12.68 8.02 -6.85
N VAL A 49 -11.87 7.69 -7.87
CA VAL A 49 -12.20 7.92 -9.28
C VAL A 49 -12.81 6.69 -9.95
N ASN A 50 -12.38 5.48 -9.57
CA ASN A 50 -12.80 4.23 -10.20
C ASN A 50 -13.51 3.35 -9.17
N PRO A 51 -14.85 3.43 -9.04
CA PRO A 51 -15.59 2.56 -8.14
C PRO A 51 -15.37 1.10 -8.58
N GLY A 52 -14.56 0.36 -7.84
CA GLY A 52 -14.38 -1.07 -7.99
C GLY A 52 -15.61 -1.85 -7.52
N LEU A 53 -15.54 -3.18 -7.62
CA LEU A 53 -16.60 -4.10 -7.13
C LEU A 53 -16.81 -4.02 -5.61
N ILE A 54 -15.79 -3.59 -4.86
CA ILE A 54 -15.85 -3.27 -3.43
C ILE A 54 -15.51 -1.78 -3.31
N ASN A 55 -16.55 -0.96 -3.17
CA ASN A 55 -16.42 0.49 -3.10
C ASN A 55 -16.21 0.90 -1.65
N VAL A 56 -14.98 1.27 -1.31
CA VAL A 56 -14.69 2.00 -0.06
C VAL A 56 -15.20 3.44 -0.24
N ASP A 57 -15.95 3.96 0.73
CA ASP A 57 -16.43 5.33 0.62
C ASP A 57 -15.33 6.35 0.96
N PHE A 58 -15.41 7.53 0.35
CA PHE A 58 -14.41 8.59 0.58
C PHE A 58 -14.41 9.10 2.03
N SER A 59 -15.51 8.91 2.77
CA SER A 59 -15.61 9.31 4.17
C SER A 59 -14.76 8.40 5.07
N ASP A 60 -14.74 7.11 4.77
CA ASP A 60 -13.98 6.07 5.45
C ASP A 60 -12.47 6.27 5.23
N VAL A 61 -12.04 6.48 3.98
CA VAL A 61 -10.63 6.84 3.67
C VAL A 61 -10.25 8.14 4.36
N ARG A 62 -11.10 9.18 4.29
CA ARG A 62 -10.83 10.45 4.95
C ARG A 62 -10.73 10.29 6.47
N SER A 63 -11.55 9.43 7.07
CA SER A 63 -11.54 9.19 8.52
C SER A 63 -10.21 8.57 8.98
N VAL A 64 -9.69 7.58 8.25
CA VAL A 64 -8.39 6.96 8.57
C VAL A 64 -7.22 7.86 8.24
N MET A 65 -7.29 8.65 7.16
CA MET A 65 -6.21 9.55 6.77
C MET A 65 -6.19 10.86 7.58
N SER A 66 -7.31 11.27 8.19
CA SER A 66 -7.39 12.48 9.02
C SER A 66 -6.63 12.26 10.33
N ASN A 67 -5.64 13.11 10.63
CA ASN A 67 -4.76 12.99 11.80
C ASN A 67 -3.92 11.70 11.86
N ALA A 68 -3.76 10.97 10.76
CA ALA A 68 -2.88 9.79 10.70
C ALA A 68 -1.41 10.15 11.01
N GLY A 69 -1.02 11.41 10.76
CA GLY A 69 0.33 11.87 11.01
C GLY A 69 1.29 11.36 9.94
N THR A 70 2.09 10.34 10.27
CA THR A 70 3.08 9.76 9.33
C THR A 70 2.57 8.42 8.84
N ALA A 71 2.42 8.28 7.53
CA ALA A 71 1.98 7.05 6.88
C ALA A 71 3.16 6.36 6.17
N LEU A 72 3.13 5.03 6.15
CA LEU A 72 4.06 4.16 5.45
C LEU A 72 3.34 3.42 4.34
N MET A 73 4.07 3.00 3.32
CA MET A 73 3.49 2.36 2.13
C MET A 73 4.25 1.09 1.79
N GLY A 74 3.55 -0.05 1.86
CA GLY A 74 4.03 -1.32 1.35
C GLY A 74 3.42 -1.61 -0.01
N ILE A 75 4.23 -2.04 -0.97
CA ILE A 75 3.77 -2.40 -2.31
C ILE A 75 4.19 -3.84 -2.59
N GLY A 76 3.26 -4.64 -3.10
CA GLY A 76 3.49 -6.02 -3.48
C GLY A 76 2.81 -6.36 -4.79
N SER A 77 3.47 -7.19 -5.60
CA SER A 77 2.93 -7.72 -6.84
C SER A 77 3.08 -9.24 -6.88
N GLY A 78 2.13 -9.92 -7.48
CA GLY A 78 2.10 -11.37 -7.60
C GLY A 78 1.53 -11.82 -8.93
N ASN A 79 1.91 -13.01 -9.38
CA ASN A 79 1.47 -13.60 -10.64
C ASN A 79 1.14 -15.09 -10.42
N GLY A 80 0.30 -15.65 -11.30
CA GLY A 80 -0.11 -17.05 -11.25
C GLY A 80 -1.33 -17.31 -10.36
N PRO A 81 -1.58 -18.58 -9.98
CA PRO A 81 -2.80 -18.98 -9.27
C PRO A 81 -2.92 -18.42 -7.84
N ASP A 82 -1.79 -18.11 -7.19
CA ASP A 82 -1.75 -17.49 -5.85
C ASP A 82 -1.36 -16.00 -5.93
N ARG A 83 -1.60 -15.33 -7.07
CA ARG A 83 -1.14 -13.95 -7.30
C ARG A 83 -1.55 -12.96 -6.20
N ALA A 84 -2.80 -13.04 -5.72
CA ALA A 84 -3.31 -12.11 -4.71
C ALA A 84 -2.67 -12.34 -3.33
N ARG A 85 -2.50 -13.61 -2.92
CA ARG A 85 -1.80 -13.96 -1.68
C ARG A 85 -0.34 -13.53 -1.71
N LEU A 86 0.35 -13.81 -2.80
CA LEU A 86 1.75 -13.43 -2.98
C LEU A 86 1.92 -11.91 -2.99
N ALA A 87 1.01 -11.18 -3.63
CA ALA A 87 1.01 -9.72 -3.61
C ALA A 87 0.84 -9.18 -2.18
N ALA A 88 -0.14 -9.69 -1.43
CA ALA A 88 -0.37 -9.29 -0.04
C ALA A 88 0.85 -9.57 0.87
N GLN A 89 1.43 -10.78 0.79
CA GLN A 89 2.62 -11.13 1.57
C GLN A 89 3.81 -10.22 1.28
N ARG A 90 4.03 -9.89 0.00
CA ARG A 90 5.10 -8.98 -0.42
C ARG A 90 4.85 -7.54 0.02
N ALA A 91 3.59 -7.10 0.00
CA ALA A 91 3.23 -5.76 0.47
C ALA A 91 3.50 -5.63 1.97
N VAL A 92 3.08 -6.61 2.77
CA VAL A 92 3.28 -6.68 4.22
C VAL A 92 4.77 -6.80 4.59
N ALA A 93 5.55 -7.54 3.80
CA ALA A 93 6.99 -7.71 4.00
C ALA A 93 7.84 -6.65 3.26
N SER A 94 7.22 -5.57 2.79
CA SER A 94 7.92 -4.57 1.98
C SER A 94 8.94 -3.79 2.84
N PRO A 95 10.18 -3.60 2.36
CA PRO A 95 11.20 -2.83 3.10
C PRO A 95 10.88 -1.34 3.23
N LEU A 96 9.83 -0.87 2.54
CA LEU A 96 9.27 0.48 2.67
C LEU A 96 8.38 0.65 3.92
N LEU A 97 7.99 -0.45 4.57
CA LEU A 97 7.31 -0.46 5.86
C LEU A 97 8.37 -0.47 6.98
N GLU A 98 8.73 0.72 7.45
CA GLU A 98 9.79 0.91 8.45
C GLU A 98 9.33 0.64 9.89
N CYS A 99 8.02 0.59 10.11
CA CYS A 99 7.37 0.35 11.40
C CYS A 99 6.67 -1.01 11.37
N ASP A 100 6.68 -1.71 12.52
CA ASP A 100 5.86 -2.90 12.69
C ASP A 100 4.40 -2.55 12.39
N LEU A 101 3.78 -3.26 11.44
CA LEU A 101 2.37 -3.10 11.08
C LEU A 101 1.44 -3.26 12.29
N VAL A 102 1.91 -3.97 13.31
CA VAL A 102 1.25 -4.16 14.61
C VAL A 102 1.06 -2.85 15.38
N ALA A 103 1.89 -1.82 15.14
CA ALA A 103 1.75 -0.53 15.81
C ALA A 103 0.86 0.47 15.05
N ALA A 104 0.37 0.11 13.85
CA ALA A 104 -0.45 1.00 13.05
C ALA A 104 -1.91 1.00 13.54
N THR A 105 -2.44 2.18 13.84
CA THR A 105 -3.83 2.37 14.32
C THR A 105 -4.87 2.32 13.20
N GLY A 106 -4.42 2.35 11.95
CA GLY A 106 -5.29 2.20 10.79
C GLY A 106 -4.47 1.86 9.55
N ALA A 107 -5.14 1.20 8.60
CA ALA A 107 -4.56 0.88 7.30
C ALA A 107 -5.56 1.08 6.19
N VAL A 108 -5.03 1.48 5.04
CA VAL A 108 -5.76 1.53 3.78
C VAL A 108 -5.01 0.63 2.82
N PHE A 109 -5.68 -0.39 2.28
CA PHE A 109 -5.11 -1.24 1.25
C PHE A 109 -5.93 -1.15 -0.04
N ASN A 110 -5.24 -1.17 -1.17
CA ASN A 110 -5.89 -1.17 -2.49
C ASN A 110 -5.41 -2.38 -3.27
N ILE A 111 -6.35 -3.20 -3.73
CA ILE A 111 -6.06 -4.38 -4.55
C ILE A 111 -6.43 -4.05 -5.99
N VAL A 112 -5.41 -3.94 -6.84
CA VAL A 112 -5.59 -3.69 -8.27
C VAL A 112 -5.39 -4.99 -9.03
N GLY A 113 -6.39 -5.37 -9.81
CA GLY A 113 -6.45 -6.62 -10.56
C GLY A 113 -6.91 -6.46 -12.00
N GLY A 114 -6.67 -7.49 -12.80
CA GLY A 114 -7.28 -7.63 -14.12
C GLY A 114 -8.79 -7.95 -14.02
N PRO A 115 -9.52 -7.93 -15.15
CA PRO A 115 -10.95 -8.27 -15.19
C PRO A 115 -11.26 -9.72 -14.83
N ASP A 116 -10.22 -10.56 -14.74
CA ASP A 116 -10.25 -11.96 -14.33
C ASP A 116 -10.05 -12.16 -12.82
N MET A 117 -9.92 -11.07 -12.04
CA MET A 117 -9.79 -11.16 -10.59
C MET A 117 -11.09 -11.65 -9.95
N THR A 118 -10.96 -12.60 -9.04
CA THR A 118 -12.09 -13.24 -8.36
C THR A 118 -12.24 -12.76 -6.93
N LEU A 119 -13.45 -12.89 -6.37
CA LEU A 119 -13.70 -12.53 -4.96
C LEU A 119 -12.82 -13.35 -4.00
N GLY A 120 -12.58 -14.63 -4.29
CA GLY A 120 -11.75 -15.49 -3.45
C GLY A 120 -10.29 -15.04 -3.39
N GLU A 121 -9.77 -14.44 -4.47
CA GLU A 121 -8.44 -13.84 -4.47
C GLU A 121 -8.37 -12.59 -3.60
N ILE A 122 -9.40 -11.75 -3.65
CA ILE A 122 -9.50 -10.54 -2.81
C ILE A 122 -9.57 -10.92 -1.33
N THR A 123 -10.47 -11.84 -0.97
CA THR A 123 -10.62 -12.31 0.42
C THR A 123 -9.31 -12.90 0.95
N ALA A 124 -8.64 -13.73 0.15
CA ALA A 124 -7.38 -14.34 0.55
C ALA A 124 -6.25 -13.30 0.75
N ALA A 125 -6.26 -12.19 0.00
CA ALA A 125 -5.32 -11.10 0.21
C ALA A 125 -5.66 -10.29 1.46
N SER A 126 -6.94 -9.96 1.68
CA SER A 126 -7.42 -9.25 2.87
C SER A 126 -7.10 -10.02 4.16
N GLU A 127 -7.35 -11.34 4.20
CA GLU A 127 -7.03 -12.20 5.36
C GLU A 127 -5.55 -12.13 5.77
N ILE A 128 -4.64 -12.02 4.80
CA ILE A 128 -3.19 -11.94 5.06
C ILE A 128 -2.82 -10.57 5.64
N ILE A 129 -3.43 -9.50 5.13
CA ILE A 129 -3.19 -8.14 5.62
C ILE A 129 -3.76 -8.00 7.03
N GLU A 130 -5.00 -8.44 7.26
CA GLU A 130 -5.65 -8.45 8.58
C GLU A 130 -4.84 -9.26 9.59
N ALA A 131 -4.32 -10.43 9.22
CA ALA A 131 -3.50 -11.25 10.12
C ALA A 131 -2.14 -10.62 10.47
N ALA A 132 -1.66 -9.66 9.68
CA ALA A 132 -0.41 -8.95 9.92
C ALA A 132 -0.58 -7.66 10.75
N MET A 133 -1.82 -7.23 10.98
CA MET A 133 -2.16 -5.99 11.69
C MET A 133 -2.73 -6.27 13.08
N ASP A 134 -2.82 -5.22 13.90
CA ASP A 134 -3.48 -5.31 15.19
C ASP A 134 -5.00 -5.53 15.00
N PRO A 135 -5.63 -6.45 15.75
CA PRO A 135 -7.08 -6.70 15.65
C PRO A 135 -7.95 -5.48 16.02
N GLU A 136 -7.41 -4.49 16.73
CA GLU A 136 -8.09 -3.22 17.04
C GLU A 136 -7.77 -2.12 16.01
N ALA A 137 -6.94 -2.40 14.99
CA ALA A 137 -6.65 -1.43 13.93
C ALA A 137 -7.85 -1.22 13.00
N ASN A 138 -8.08 0.03 12.60
CA ASN A 138 -9.14 0.33 11.63
C ASN A 138 -8.65 0.04 10.21
N ILE A 139 -9.08 -1.08 9.63
CA ILE A 139 -8.63 -1.59 8.33
C ILE A 139 -9.69 -1.28 7.26
N ILE A 140 -9.24 -0.71 6.14
CA ILE A 140 -10.08 -0.26 5.02
C ILE A 140 -9.52 -0.74 3.68
#